data_AF-A0AAR2L464-F1
#
_entry.id   AF-A0AAR2L464-F1
#
_cell.length_a   1.000
_cell.length_b   1.000
_cell.length_c   1.000
_cell.angle_alpha   90.00
_cell.angle_beta   90.00
_cell.angle_gamma   90.00
#
_symmetry.space_group_name_H-M   'P 1'
#
loop_
_entity.id
_entity.type
_entity.pdbx_description
1 polymer ?
#
loop_
_entity_poly.entity_id
_entity_poly.type
_entity_poly.pdbx_seq_one_letter_code
_entity_poly.pdbx_strand_id
1 'polypeptide(L)'
;LDLFYRSSNLQYFKRLIQIPQLPENPPNFLRASALSEHISPVVVIPAEASSPESEHVVETDDLVDTDSAVESRFDDLFGTSAATDPFNFNSQNGMRKDDKDRLIEQLTAELQALKEELESFRLESGRLCQALRGRVSELEAELAEQSHLKQQALGESEFLKVELDDLRRVKEDTEKEQRSLTEIERKAQANEQRYTKLKEKYTELVQSHADLLRKQALESELEAMRWAALRAALEEAEKIVQDSLTQLDEPAHISCTSSAGQKQKLRPRGLELQQGELGDLVEQEMAATSAAVESAAARIEEMLNKSRAVDTGVKMEVNERILASCTELMQAIKVLILASKDLQRDIVESGRGAASIKEFYAKNSRWTEGLISASKAVGWGATVMVDAADLVVQGKGKFEELMVCSHEIAASTAQLVAASKVKSDKDSPNLARLQQASRGVTQATAGVVASTKSGKSQIEETDTMDFSSMTLTQIKRQEMDSQVRVLELETWLQKERERLGELRKKHYELAGVAEGWGEEDEGEAFILLKLST
;
A
#
# COMPACT_ATOMS: atom_id res chain seq x y z
N LEU A 1 -34.43 41.78 -24.82
CA LEU A 1 -34.01 41.79 -26.23
C LEU A 1 -34.05 43.18 -26.88
N ASP A 2 -35.08 44.01 -26.62
CA ASP A 2 -35.20 45.35 -27.24
C ASP A 2 -34.06 46.33 -26.88
N LEU A 3 -33.58 46.29 -25.62
CA LEU A 3 -32.42 47.07 -25.18
C LEU A 3 -31.12 46.66 -25.91
N PHE A 4 -30.98 45.37 -26.26
CA PHE A 4 -29.81 44.81 -26.94
C PHE A 4 -29.75 45.24 -28.41
N TYR A 5 -30.90 45.28 -29.10
CA TYR A 5 -30.99 45.79 -30.48
C TYR A 5 -30.83 47.32 -30.55
N ARG A 6 -31.31 48.07 -29.56
CA ARG A 6 -31.13 49.53 -29.49
C ARG A 6 -29.69 49.96 -29.21
N SER A 7 -28.92 49.14 -28.49
CA SER A 7 -27.52 49.46 -28.14
C SER A 7 -26.50 49.00 -29.18
N SER A 8 -26.88 48.14 -30.15
CA SER A 8 -25.95 47.61 -31.16
C SER A 8 -25.54 48.62 -32.25
N ASN A 9 -26.14 49.81 -32.28
CA ASN A 9 -25.89 50.84 -33.31
C ASN A 9 -25.00 51.99 -32.84
N LEU A 10 -24.41 51.91 -31.64
CA LEU A 10 -23.39 52.86 -31.19
C LEU A 10 -22.06 52.58 -31.89
N GLN A 11 -21.93 53.06 -33.13
CA GLN A 11 -20.72 52.96 -33.96
C GLN A 11 -19.47 53.60 -33.32
N TYR A 12 -19.62 54.31 -32.21
CA TYR A 12 -18.54 54.99 -31.49
C TYR A 12 -17.50 54.01 -30.91
N PHE A 13 -17.94 52.85 -30.43
CA PHE A 13 -17.02 51.85 -29.83
C PHE A 13 -16.25 51.03 -30.86
N LYS A 14 -16.73 50.96 -32.11
CA LYS A 14 -16.15 50.08 -33.14
C LYS A 14 -14.75 50.51 -33.61
N ARG A 15 -14.36 51.77 -33.35
CA ARG A 15 -13.03 52.32 -33.71
C ARG A 15 -12.05 52.42 -32.54
N LEU A 16 -12.53 52.37 -31.29
CA LEU A 16 -11.69 52.44 -30.09
C LEU A 16 -11.30 51.05 -29.57
N ILE A 17 -12.15 50.03 -29.77
CA ILE A 17 -11.85 48.64 -29.41
C ILE A 17 -12.42 47.71 -30.48
N GLN A 18 -11.55 46.93 -31.13
CA GLN A 18 -11.96 45.95 -32.14
C GLN A 18 -12.22 44.60 -31.47
N ILE A 19 -13.49 44.25 -31.26
CA ILE A 19 -13.88 42.98 -30.62
C ILE A 19 -14.04 41.89 -31.69
N PRO A 20 -13.28 40.79 -31.64
CA PRO A 20 -13.41 39.69 -32.60
C PRO A 20 -14.64 38.83 -32.32
N GLN A 21 -15.27 38.29 -33.37
CA GLN A 21 -16.48 37.47 -33.23
C GLN A 21 -16.16 36.03 -32.78
N LEU A 22 -17.07 35.47 -31.97
CA LEU A 22 -16.97 34.13 -31.40
C LEU A 22 -17.11 33.03 -32.48
N PRO A 23 -16.44 31.87 -32.32
CA PRO A 23 -16.54 30.76 -33.25
C PRO A 23 -17.96 30.17 -33.32
N GLU A 24 -18.36 29.65 -34.48
CA GLU A 24 -19.74 29.17 -34.74
C GLU A 24 -20.16 27.92 -33.94
N ASN A 25 -19.23 27.19 -33.30
CA ASN A 25 -19.56 26.01 -32.49
C ASN A 25 -18.91 26.02 -31.09
N PRO A 26 -19.64 25.63 -30.03
CA PRO A 26 -19.15 25.64 -28.65
C PRO A 26 -18.16 24.48 -28.36
N PRO A 27 -17.20 24.69 -27.44
CA PRO A 27 -16.17 23.69 -27.13
C PRO A 27 -16.68 22.53 -26.28
N ASN A 28 -16.07 21.35 -26.43
CA ASN A 28 -16.44 20.12 -25.70
C ASN A 28 -15.49 19.88 -24.50
N PHE A 29 -16.04 19.92 -23.28
CA PHE A 29 -15.32 19.93 -22.01
C PHE A 29 -14.85 18.56 -21.49
N LEU A 30 -15.15 17.46 -22.20
CA LEU A 30 -14.79 16.10 -21.78
C LEU A 30 -13.43 15.61 -22.33
N ARG A 31 -12.70 16.45 -23.05
CA ARG A 31 -11.43 16.06 -23.67
C ARG A 31 -10.36 17.12 -23.40
N ALA A 32 -9.40 16.79 -22.53
CA ALA A 32 -8.33 17.70 -22.09
C ALA A 32 -7.48 18.27 -23.24
N SER A 33 -7.37 17.55 -24.38
CA SER A 33 -6.63 17.99 -25.56
C SER A 33 -7.33 19.06 -26.41
N ALA A 34 -8.62 19.36 -26.17
CA ALA A 34 -9.35 20.43 -26.86
C ALA A 34 -9.20 21.80 -26.15
N LEU A 35 -8.63 21.83 -24.95
CA LEU A 35 -8.37 23.08 -24.19
C LEU A 35 -7.13 23.82 -24.70
N SER A 36 -6.22 23.13 -25.40
CA SER A 36 -4.99 23.71 -25.95
C SER A 36 -5.15 24.34 -27.34
N GLU A 37 -6.25 24.08 -28.06
CA GLU A 37 -6.58 24.76 -29.33
C GLU A 37 -7.27 26.12 -29.11
N HIS A 38 -7.59 26.48 -27.86
CA HIS A 38 -8.23 27.74 -27.51
C HIS A 38 -7.23 28.91 -27.54
N ILE A 39 -7.24 29.68 -28.63
CA ILE A 39 -6.49 30.95 -28.72
C ILE A 39 -7.42 32.07 -28.21
N SER A 40 -7.09 32.65 -27.06
CA SER A 40 -7.79 33.82 -26.54
C SER A 40 -7.48 35.05 -27.40
N PRO A 41 -8.48 35.81 -27.87
CA PRO A 41 -8.22 37.02 -28.64
C PRO A 41 -7.63 38.12 -27.73
N VAL A 42 -6.42 38.56 -28.04
CA VAL A 42 -5.71 39.62 -27.31
C VAL A 42 -6.09 40.98 -27.87
N VAL A 43 -6.63 41.85 -27.01
CA VAL A 43 -6.91 43.26 -27.32
C VAL A 43 -5.62 44.07 -27.14
N VAL A 44 -5.13 44.67 -28.22
CA VAL A 44 -3.93 45.54 -28.17
C VAL A 44 -4.39 47.01 -28.09
N ILE A 45 -4.02 47.69 -27.00
CA ILE A 45 -4.25 49.13 -26.80
C ILE A 45 -2.93 49.86 -27.08
N PRO A 46 -2.85 50.79 -28.05
CA PRO A 46 -1.65 51.60 -28.28
C PRO A 46 -1.42 52.57 -27.11
N ALA A 47 -0.17 52.68 -26.65
CA ALA A 47 0.22 53.57 -25.56
C ALA A 47 0.13 55.05 -25.96
N GLU A 48 -0.64 55.85 -25.23
CA GLU A 48 -0.69 57.30 -25.39
C GLU A 48 0.33 58.02 -24.49
N ALA A 49 0.91 59.07 -25.05
CA ALA A 49 1.92 59.93 -24.46
C ALA A 49 1.28 61.07 -23.63
N SER A 50 1.91 61.34 -22.48
CA SER A 50 2.03 62.65 -21.79
C SER A 50 0.78 63.53 -21.58
N SER A 51 0.49 63.79 -20.30
CA SER A 51 -0.38 64.88 -19.81
C SER A 51 0.43 66.07 -19.28
N PRO A 52 0.04 67.31 -19.60
CA PRO A 52 0.07 68.48 -18.71
C PRO A 52 -1.38 69.05 -18.57
N GLU A 53 -1.80 69.93 -17.66
CA GLU A 53 -1.16 70.93 -16.79
C GLU A 53 -2.19 71.36 -15.71
N SER A 54 -1.69 71.98 -14.63
CA SER A 54 -2.35 72.52 -13.44
C SER A 54 -2.86 73.96 -13.58
N GLU A 55 -3.93 74.33 -12.86
CA GLU A 55 -4.28 75.69 -12.35
C GLU A 55 -5.68 75.60 -11.66
N HIS A 56 -6.12 76.33 -10.63
CA HIS A 56 -5.58 77.14 -9.54
C HIS A 56 -6.71 77.22 -8.49
N VAL A 57 -6.41 77.12 -7.19
CA VAL A 57 -7.40 77.21 -6.08
C VAL A 57 -7.49 78.66 -5.60
N VAL A 58 -8.70 79.13 -5.25
CA VAL A 58 -8.89 80.31 -4.39
C VAL A 58 -9.97 79.98 -3.35
N GLU A 59 -9.55 80.00 -2.08
CA GLU A 59 -10.39 79.99 -0.88
C GLU A 59 -10.81 81.42 -0.52
N THR A 60 -12.00 81.57 0.04
CA THR A 60 -12.35 82.74 0.87
C THR A 60 -13.12 82.27 2.10
N ASP A 61 -12.51 82.56 3.25
CA ASP A 61 -12.94 82.32 4.63
C ASP A 61 -14.07 83.24 5.12
N ASP A 62 -14.70 82.74 6.21
CA ASP A 62 -15.22 83.46 7.39
C ASP A 62 -16.49 84.34 7.32
N LEU A 63 -17.45 84.12 8.25
CA LEU A 63 -17.50 84.81 9.57
C LEU A 63 -18.90 84.73 10.27
N VAL A 64 -18.85 84.48 11.60
CA VAL A 64 -19.73 84.86 12.76
C VAL A 64 -21.19 84.40 12.97
N ASP A 65 -21.38 83.78 14.16
CA ASP A 65 -22.60 83.79 15.00
C ASP A 65 -22.92 85.20 15.53
N THR A 66 -24.20 85.58 15.55
CA THR A 66 -24.68 86.74 16.33
C THR A 66 -26.17 86.58 16.69
N ASP A 67 -26.44 85.95 17.83
CA ASP A 67 -27.74 86.10 18.52
C ASP A 67 -27.73 87.44 19.28
N SER A 68 -28.62 88.34 18.90
CA SER A 68 -28.89 89.58 19.64
C SER A 68 -30.39 89.82 19.70
N ALA A 69 -30.88 89.88 20.94
CA ALA A 69 -32.20 90.33 21.30
C ALA A 69 -32.48 91.74 20.77
N VAL A 70 -33.65 91.93 20.16
CA VAL A 70 -34.26 93.24 19.92
C VAL A 70 -35.77 93.12 20.05
N GLU A 71 -36.26 93.27 21.28
CA GLU A 71 -37.51 93.98 21.53
C GLU A 71 -37.26 95.47 21.29
N SER A 72 -37.99 96.10 20.37
CA SER A 72 -38.64 97.40 20.60
C SER A 72 -39.20 98.00 19.30
N ARG A 73 -40.47 98.45 19.42
CA ARG A 73 -41.07 99.57 18.68
C ARG A 73 -41.20 99.44 17.16
N PHE A 74 -42.31 98.83 16.75
CA PHE A 74 -43.04 99.31 15.59
C PHE A 74 -44.54 99.19 15.85
N ASP A 75 -45.00 99.91 16.87
CA ASP A 75 -46.40 99.90 17.33
C ASP A 75 -46.90 101.34 17.55
N ASP A 76 -46.48 102.28 16.70
CA ASP A 76 -46.83 103.70 16.88
C ASP A 76 -46.76 104.55 15.59
N LEU A 77 -47.35 104.06 14.49
CA LEU A 77 -47.53 104.94 13.30
C LEU A 77 -48.91 104.87 12.62
N PHE A 78 -49.78 103.91 12.96
CA PHE A 78 -51.17 103.93 12.47
C PHE A 78 -52.18 103.59 13.57
N GLY A 79 -52.51 104.61 14.37
CA GLY A 79 -53.87 104.98 14.73
C GLY A 79 -54.75 103.91 15.36
N THR A 80 -54.69 103.84 16.69
CA THR A 80 -55.79 103.41 17.55
C THR A 80 -57.10 104.09 17.12
N SER A 81 -58.10 103.26 16.87
CA SER A 81 -59.45 103.65 16.50
C SER A 81 -60.15 104.44 17.60
N ALA A 82 -60.24 105.77 17.41
CA ALA A 82 -61.27 106.60 18.00
C ALA A 82 -61.90 107.48 16.90
N ALA A 83 -63.21 107.32 16.75
CA ALA A 83 -64.21 108.22 16.17
C ALA A 83 -63.86 109.02 14.89
N THR A 84 -64.63 108.74 13.83
CA THR A 84 -64.93 109.62 12.67
C THR A 84 -63.77 110.02 11.75
N ASP A 85 -63.60 109.28 10.65
CA ASP A 85 -62.88 109.75 9.45
C ASP A 85 -63.75 109.56 8.17
N PRO A 86 -64.09 110.64 7.43
CA PRO A 86 -64.87 110.60 6.18
C PRO A 86 -64.14 110.06 4.94
N PHE A 87 -62.86 109.69 5.01
CA PHE A 87 -62.07 109.28 3.84
C PHE A 87 -61.58 107.83 3.90
N ASN A 88 -62.51 106.89 3.71
CA ASN A 88 -62.22 105.47 3.51
C ASN A 88 -61.70 105.20 2.07
N PHE A 89 -60.37 105.25 1.87
CA PHE A 89 -59.72 104.88 0.61
C PHE A 89 -59.42 103.37 0.46
N ASN A 90 -59.87 102.51 1.39
CA ASN A 90 -59.56 101.07 1.36
C ASN A 90 -60.35 100.27 0.31
N SER A 91 -61.13 100.95 -0.54
CA SER A 91 -61.95 100.35 -1.61
C SER A 91 -61.38 100.50 -3.02
N GLN A 92 -60.13 100.99 -3.18
CA GLN A 92 -59.51 101.17 -4.50
C GLN A 92 -58.73 99.96 -5.04
N ASN A 93 -58.74 98.84 -4.32
CA ASN A 93 -58.48 97.53 -4.93
C ASN A 93 -59.78 96.73 -4.80
N GLY A 94 -60.53 96.58 -5.90
CA GLY A 94 -61.89 96.05 -5.99
C GLY A 94 -62.05 94.56 -5.66
N MET A 95 -61.41 94.08 -4.61
CA MET A 95 -61.52 92.74 -4.06
C MET A 95 -62.30 92.85 -2.75
N ARG A 96 -63.48 92.23 -2.65
CA ARG A 96 -64.26 92.26 -1.40
C ARG A 96 -63.47 91.52 -0.31
N LYS A 97 -63.69 91.87 0.96
CA LYS A 97 -63.01 91.22 2.10
C LYS A 97 -63.12 89.69 2.01
N ASP A 98 -64.33 89.21 1.70
CA ASP A 98 -64.63 87.79 1.51
C ASP A 98 -63.79 87.14 0.38
N ASP A 99 -63.43 87.88 -0.67
CA ASP A 99 -62.59 87.40 -1.76
C ASP A 99 -61.11 87.34 -1.37
N LYS A 100 -60.66 88.27 -0.50
CA LYS A 100 -59.31 88.24 0.09
C LYS A 100 -59.17 87.07 1.06
N ASP A 101 -60.17 86.85 1.91
CA ASP A 101 -60.19 85.75 2.86
C ASP A 101 -60.21 84.39 2.14
N ARG A 102 -61.00 84.25 1.05
CA ARG A 102 -60.97 83.06 0.18
C ARG A 102 -59.62 82.82 -0.48
N LEU A 103 -58.95 83.87 -0.96
CA LEU A 103 -57.62 83.76 -1.56
C LEU A 103 -56.55 83.36 -0.52
N ILE A 104 -56.65 83.88 0.70
CA ILE A 104 -55.77 83.51 1.81
C ILE A 104 -55.96 82.03 2.17
N GLU A 105 -57.22 81.56 2.28
CA GLU A 105 -57.52 80.14 2.52
C GLU A 105 -56.97 79.25 1.40
N GLN A 106 -57.17 79.64 0.13
CA GLN A 106 -56.63 78.91 -1.02
C GLN A 106 -55.10 78.83 -0.99
N LEU A 107 -54.41 79.97 -0.82
CA LEU A 107 -52.94 80.00 -0.76
C LEU A 107 -52.38 79.27 0.47
N THR A 108 -53.09 79.29 1.60
CA THR A 108 -52.70 78.55 2.80
C THR A 108 -52.83 77.04 2.58
N ALA A 109 -53.91 76.59 1.92
CA ALA A 109 -54.08 75.20 1.54
C ALA A 109 -53.02 74.75 0.51
N GLU A 110 -52.71 75.57 -0.49
CA GLU A 110 -51.65 75.31 -1.47
C GLU A 110 -50.26 75.25 -0.82
N LEU A 111 -49.94 76.17 0.11
CA LEU A 111 -48.70 76.13 0.89
C LEU A 111 -48.61 74.88 1.77
N GLN A 112 -49.72 74.42 2.33
CA GLN A 112 -49.74 73.19 3.11
C GLN A 112 -49.53 71.96 2.22
N ALA A 113 -50.20 71.88 1.07
CA ALA A 113 -50.01 70.80 0.09
C ALA A 113 -48.56 70.74 -0.41
N LEU A 114 -47.96 71.88 -0.77
CA LEU A 114 -46.54 71.94 -1.19
C LEU A 114 -45.57 71.53 -0.08
N LYS A 115 -45.87 71.85 1.19
CA LYS A 115 -45.07 71.38 2.33
C LYS A 115 -45.17 69.87 2.51
N GLU A 116 -46.36 69.30 2.39
CA GLU A 116 -46.58 67.86 2.46
C GLU A 116 -45.90 67.13 1.30
N GLU A 117 -45.99 67.67 0.08
CA GLU A 117 -45.26 67.15 -1.08
C GLU A 117 -43.74 67.21 -0.88
N LEU A 118 -43.21 68.31 -0.34
CA LEU A 118 -41.78 68.47 -0.10
C LEU A 118 -41.27 67.54 1.00
N GLU A 119 -42.04 67.31 2.07
CA GLU A 119 -41.73 66.30 3.09
C GLU A 119 -41.81 64.88 2.51
N SER A 120 -42.79 64.60 1.65
CA SER A 120 -42.88 63.30 0.97
C SER A 120 -41.67 63.05 0.05
N PHE A 121 -41.22 64.07 -0.68
CA PHE A 121 -40.04 64.00 -1.54
C PHE A 121 -38.76 63.83 -0.71
N ARG A 122 -38.64 64.53 0.41
CA ARG A 122 -37.51 64.35 1.36
C ARG A 122 -37.45 62.94 1.91
N LEU A 123 -38.59 62.38 2.30
CA LEU A 123 -38.67 61.02 2.83
C LEU A 123 -38.29 59.98 1.77
N GLU A 124 -38.79 60.15 0.54
CA GLU A 124 -38.48 59.26 -0.59
C GLU A 124 -36.99 59.36 -0.99
N SER A 125 -36.43 60.56 -1.03
CA SER A 125 -35.01 60.78 -1.26
C SER A 125 -34.15 60.16 -0.16
N GLY A 126 -34.55 60.30 1.11
CA GLY A 126 -33.90 59.67 2.26
C GLY A 126 -33.93 58.14 2.17
N ARG A 127 -35.07 57.56 1.78
CA ARG A 127 -35.23 56.12 1.55
C ARG A 127 -34.32 55.62 0.43
N LEU A 128 -34.24 56.34 -0.69
CA LEU A 128 -33.34 56.01 -1.80
C LEU A 128 -31.87 56.08 -1.38
N CYS A 129 -31.48 57.12 -0.63
CA CYS A 129 -30.12 57.25 -0.11
C CYS A 129 -29.75 56.09 0.83
N GLN A 130 -30.66 55.66 1.70
CA GLN A 130 -30.45 54.50 2.56
C GLN A 130 -30.33 53.20 1.77
N ALA A 131 -31.18 52.99 0.75
CA ALA A 131 -31.11 51.83 -0.13
C ALA A 131 -29.78 51.78 -0.90
N LEU A 132 -29.31 52.92 -1.43
CA LEU A 132 -28.02 53.01 -2.12
C LEU A 132 -26.84 52.73 -1.18
N ARG A 133 -26.86 53.27 0.06
CA ARG A 133 -25.83 52.96 1.06
C ARG A 133 -25.82 51.47 1.43
N GLY A 134 -27.00 50.86 1.57
CA GLY A 134 -27.12 49.41 1.77
C GLY A 134 -26.47 48.64 0.62
N ARG A 135 -26.77 49.00 -0.63
CA ARG A 135 -26.19 48.35 -1.79
C ARG A 135 -24.66 48.52 -1.90
N VAL A 136 -24.14 49.70 -1.53
CA VAL A 136 -22.68 49.92 -1.47
C VAL A 136 -22.05 49.01 -0.42
N SER A 137 -22.64 48.93 0.78
CA SER A 137 -22.13 48.04 1.83
C SER A 137 -22.18 46.56 1.43
N GLU A 138 -23.23 46.12 0.72
CA GLU A 138 -23.32 44.76 0.17
C GLU A 138 -22.21 44.50 -0.85
N LEU A 139 -22.00 45.41 -1.81
CA LEU A 139 -20.96 45.27 -2.82
C LEU A 139 -19.55 45.28 -2.23
N GLU A 140 -19.32 46.08 -1.19
CA GLU A 140 -18.05 46.09 -0.46
C GLU A 140 -17.80 44.75 0.25
N ALA A 141 -18.84 44.16 0.86
CA ALA A 141 -18.75 42.83 1.48
C ALA A 141 -18.51 41.73 0.44
N GLU A 142 -19.24 41.75 -0.68
CA GLU A 142 -19.06 40.83 -1.80
C GLU A 142 -17.62 40.94 -2.36
N LEU A 143 -17.07 42.14 -2.52
CA LEU A 143 -15.70 42.35 -2.99
C LEU A 143 -14.66 41.81 -2.01
N ALA A 144 -14.86 42.02 -0.70
CA ALA A 144 -13.98 41.49 0.34
C ALA A 144 -13.97 39.95 0.34
N GLU A 145 -15.15 39.33 0.20
CA GLU A 145 -15.30 37.89 0.08
C GLU A 145 -14.59 37.34 -1.17
N GLN A 146 -14.78 37.98 -2.33
CA GLN A 146 -14.09 37.60 -3.57
C GLN A 146 -12.57 37.72 -3.44
N SER A 147 -12.07 38.75 -2.76
CA SER A 147 -10.64 38.91 -2.51
C SER A 147 -10.08 37.80 -1.62
N HIS A 148 -10.81 37.41 -0.56
CA HIS A 148 -10.43 36.31 0.31
C HIS A 148 -10.41 34.98 -0.43
N LEU A 149 -11.46 34.67 -1.21
CA LEU A 149 -11.53 33.45 -2.02
C LEU A 149 -10.39 33.36 -3.03
N LYS A 150 -10.04 34.49 -3.68
CA LYS A 150 -8.89 34.54 -4.59
C LYS A 150 -7.58 34.27 -3.88
N GLN A 151 -7.36 34.85 -2.70
CA GLN A 151 -6.14 34.63 -1.92
C GLN A 151 -6.03 33.18 -1.45
N GLN A 152 -7.14 32.57 -1.05
CA GLN A 152 -7.21 31.16 -0.70
C GLN A 152 -6.85 30.27 -1.90
N ALA A 153 -7.47 30.50 -3.06
CA ALA A 153 -7.19 29.74 -4.28
C ALA A 153 -5.73 29.88 -4.75
N LEU A 154 -5.11 31.05 -4.54
CA LEU A 154 -3.69 31.26 -4.81
C LEU A 154 -2.80 30.42 -3.88
N GLY A 155 -3.09 30.40 -2.58
CA GLY A 155 -2.35 29.57 -1.62
C GLY A 155 -2.48 28.08 -1.91
N GLU A 156 -3.68 27.60 -2.26
CA GLU A 156 -3.90 26.23 -2.69
C GLU A 156 -3.13 25.90 -3.98
N SER A 157 -3.10 26.82 -4.95
CA SER A 157 -2.32 26.65 -6.18
C SER A 157 -0.81 26.61 -5.94
N GLU A 158 -0.30 27.40 -5.00
CA GLU A 158 1.13 27.37 -4.63
C GLU A 158 1.48 26.06 -3.93
N PHE A 159 0.63 25.60 -3.02
CA PHE A 159 0.81 24.30 -2.35
C PHE A 159 0.82 23.14 -3.35
N LEU A 160 -0.17 23.08 -4.25
CA LEU A 160 -0.26 22.03 -5.26
C LEU A 160 0.95 22.04 -6.22
N LYS A 161 1.55 23.20 -6.49
CA LYS A 161 2.77 23.27 -7.30
C LYS A 161 3.96 22.63 -6.58
N VAL A 162 4.14 22.89 -5.29
CA VAL A 162 5.21 22.30 -4.48
C VAL A 162 5.04 20.78 -4.41
N GLU A 163 3.84 20.30 -4.12
CA GLU A 163 3.54 18.86 -4.06
C GLU A 163 3.80 18.16 -5.41
N LEU A 164 3.44 18.82 -6.52
CA LEU A 164 3.68 18.29 -7.86
C LEU A 164 5.17 18.21 -8.21
N ASP A 165 5.98 19.17 -7.76
CA ASP A 165 7.43 19.15 -7.95
C ASP A 165 8.11 18.08 -7.08
N ASP A 166 7.62 17.84 -5.86
CA ASP A 166 8.12 16.75 -5.01
C ASP A 166 7.76 15.37 -5.58
N LEU A 167 6.53 15.20 -6.07
CA LEU A 167 6.11 13.97 -6.76
C LEU A 167 6.95 13.71 -8.02
N ARG A 168 7.33 14.76 -8.76
CA ARG A 168 8.25 14.63 -9.90
C ARG A 168 9.63 14.15 -9.47
N ARG A 169 10.19 14.67 -8.37
CA ARG A 169 11.48 14.22 -7.84
C ARG A 169 11.43 12.75 -7.42
N VAL A 170 10.39 12.34 -6.70
CA VAL A 170 10.20 10.94 -6.30
C VAL A 170 10.06 10.04 -7.53
N LYS A 171 9.34 10.48 -8.56
CA LYS A 171 9.23 9.76 -9.83
C LYS A 171 10.59 9.62 -10.52
N GLU A 172 11.39 10.66 -10.57
CA GLU A 172 12.73 10.60 -11.18
C GLU A 172 13.66 9.66 -10.43
N ASP A 173 13.62 9.65 -9.10
CA ASP A 173 14.47 8.77 -8.29
C ASP A 173 14.02 7.30 -8.39
N THR A 174 12.71 7.04 -8.39
CA THR A 174 12.19 5.68 -8.64
C THR A 174 12.52 5.19 -10.05
N GLU A 175 12.51 6.05 -11.07
CA GLU A 175 12.96 5.68 -12.42
C GLU A 175 14.46 5.37 -12.47
N LYS A 176 15.30 6.11 -11.72
CA LYS A 176 16.75 5.81 -11.61
C LYS A 176 16.99 4.46 -10.93
N GLU A 177 16.28 4.19 -9.83
CA GLU A 177 16.36 2.90 -9.13
C GLU A 177 15.87 1.75 -10.01
N GLN A 178 14.80 1.95 -10.77
CA GLN A 178 14.31 0.92 -11.69
C GLN A 178 15.35 0.62 -12.78
N ARG A 179 16.03 1.64 -13.32
CA ARG A 179 17.12 1.43 -14.28
C ARG A 179 18.29 0.68 -13.64
N SER A 180 18.71 1.01 -12.42
CA SER A 180 19.79 0.29 -11.75
C SER A 180 19.41 -1.17 -11.48
N LEU A 181 18.16 -1.44 -11.07
CA LEU A 181 17.63 -2.80 -10.88
C LEU A 181 17.67 -3.62 -12.17
N THR A 182 17.22 -3.05 -13.30
CA THR A 182 17.28 -3.75 -14.60
C THR A 182 18.71 -4.07 -15.02
N GLU A 183 19.69 -3.23 -14.69
CA GLU A 183 21.09 -3.50 -14.98
C GLU A 183 21.65 -4.63 -14.09
N ILE A 184 21.26 -4.66 -12.81
CA ILE A 184 21.61 -5.74 -11.87
C ILE A 184 21.00 -7.06 -12.33
N GLU A 185 19.73 -7.09 -12.72
CA GLU A 185 19.06 -8.28 -13.24
C GLU A 185 19.76 -8.82 -14.50
N ARG A 186 20.12 -7.94 -15.43
CA ARG A 186 20.88 -8.33 -16.63
C ARG A 186 22.23 -8.94 -16.27
N LYS A 187 22.94 -8.38 -15.28
CA LYS A 187 24.22 -8.93 -14.79
C LYS A 187 24.03 -10.28 -14.10
N ALA A 188 22.98 -10.43 -13.29
CA ALA A 188 22.63 -11.69 -12.64
C ALA A 188 22.30 -12.78 -13.67
N GLN A 189 21.50 -12.48 -14.68
CA GLN A 189 21.16 -13.41 -15.76
C GLN A 189 22.40 -13.85 -16.55
N ALA A 190 23.31 -12.91 -16.85
CA ALA A 190 24.58 -13.24 -17.48
C ALA A 190 25.46 -14.15 -16.60
N ASN A 191 25.42 -13.97 -15.29
CA ASN A 191 26.14 -14.82 -14.34
C ASN A 191 25.51 -16.22 -14.25
N GLU A 192 24.19 -16.31 -14.13
CA GLU A 192 23.44 -17.57 -14.13
C GLU A 192 23.72 -18.40 -15.39
N GLN A 193 23.79 -17.76 -16.57
CA GLN A 193 24.20 -18.42 -17.80
C GLN A 193 25.63 -18.98 -17.73
N ARG A 194 26.56 -18.27 -17.09
CA ARG A 194 27.93 -18.77 -16.88
C ARG A 194 27.95 -19.98 -15.95
N TYR A 195 27.22 -19.93 -14.83
CA TYR A 195 27.08 -21.06 -13.91
C TYR A 195 26.46 -22.28 -14.59
N THR A 196 25.43 -22.08 -15.40
CA THR A 196 24.78 -23.16 -16.15
C THR A 196 25.77 -23.86 -17.07
N LYS A 197 26.55 -23.09 -17.85
CA LYS A 197 27.62 -23.65 -18.70
C LYS A 197 28.69 -24.39 -17.92
N LEU A 198 29.09 -23.88 -16.75
CA LEU A 198 30.07 -24.54 -15.90
C LEU A 198 29.53 -25.86 -15.33
N LYS A 199 28.26 -25.87 -14.91
CA LYS A 199 27.56 -27.06 -14.45
C LYS A 199 27.47 -28.12 -15.54
N GLU A 200 27.12 -27.73 -16.76
CA GLU A 200 27.13 -28.63 -17.93
C GLU A 200 28.52 -29.27 -18.12
N LYS A 201 29.58 -28.46 -18.09
CA LYS A 201 30.97 -28.95 -18.21
C LYS A 201 31.37 -29.89 -17.08
N TYR A 202 30.97 -29.58 -15.84
CA TYR A 202 31.21 -30.46 -14.70
C TYR A 202 30.46 -31.79 -14.84
N THR A 203 29.19 -31.76 -15.25
CA THR A 203 28.41 -32.99 -15.51
C THR A 203 29.02 -33.83 -16.63
N GLU A 204 29.47 -33.21 -17.73
CA GLU A 204 30.20 -33.89 -18.80
C GLU A 204 31.47 -34.57 -18.28
N LEU A 205 32.24 -33.89 -17.42
CA LEU A 205 33.48 -34.41 -16.85
C LEU A 205 33.21 -35.60 -15.91
N VAL A 206 32.22 -35.50 -15.02
CA VAL A 206 31.82 -36.58 -14.12
C VAL A 206 31.33 -37.80 -14.92
N GLN A 207 30.53 -37.58 -15.95
CA GLN A 207 30.06 -38.64 -16.84
C GLN A 207 31.23 -39.34 -17.53
N SER A 208 32.16 -38.56 -18.09
CA SER A 208 33.38 -39.08 -18.74
C SER A 208 34.24 -39.90 -17.78
N HIS A 209 34.43 -39.42 -16.55
CA HIS A 209 35.18 -40.16 -15.53
C HIS A 209 34.51 -41.48 -15.16
N ALA A 210 33.19 -41.49 -14.98
CA ALA A 210 32.42 -42.71 -14.70
C ALA A 210 32.53 -43.74 -15.84
N ASP A 211 32.46 -43.29 -17.10
CA ASP A 211 32.60 -44.17 -18.26
C ASP A 211 34.01 -44.73 -18.40
N LEU A 212 35.03 -43.95 -18.05
CA LEU A 212 36.43 -44.38 -18.07
C LEU A 212 36.68 -45.46 -17.00
N LEU A 213 36.12 -45.29 -15.80
CA LEU A 213 36.15 -46.32 -14.74
C LEU A 213 35.44 -47.61 -15.17
N ARG A 214 34.30 -47.53 -15.86
CA ARG A 214 33.62 -48.71 -16.41
C ARG A 214 34.47 -49.42 -17.46
N LYS A 215 35.11 -48.69 -18.38
CA LYS A 215 36.04 -49.26 -19.35
C LYS A 215 37.21 -49.97 -18.69
N GLN A 216 37.82 -49.34 -17.69
CA GLN A 216 38.95 -49.93 -16.96
C GLN A 216 38.53 -51.19 -16.18
N ALA A 217 37.30 -51.21 -15.62
CA ALA A 217 36.75 -52.39 -14.99
C ALA A 217 36.52 -53.54 -15.99
N LEU A 218 35.98 -53.26 -17.18
CA LEU A 218 35.79 -54.26 -18.24
C LEU A 218 37.13 -54.80 -18.77
N GLU A 219 38.15 -53.96 -18.92
CA GLU A 219 39.51 -54.40 -19.29
C GLU A 219 40.10 -55.33 -18.23
N SER A 220 39.98 -54.97 -16.96
CA SER A 220 40.40 -55.82 -15.83
C SER A 220 39.68 -57.17 -15.82
N GLU A 221 38.36 -57.20 -16.04
CA GLU A 221 37.59 -58.44 -16.15
C GLU A 221 38.05 -59.30 -17.34
N LEU A 222 38.29 -58.68 -18.51
CA LEU A 222 38.78 -59.38 -19.70
C LEU A 222 40.18 -59.98 -19.47
N GLU A 223 41.08 -59.23 -18.83
CA GLU A 223 42.41 -59.71 -18.45
C GLU A 223 42.33 -60.86 -17.47
N ALA A 224 41.48 -60.77 -16.43
CA ALA A 224 41.24 -61.86 -15.49
C ALA A 224 40.71 -63.11 -16.20
N MET A 225 39.79 -62.95 -17.16
CA MET A 225 39.26 -64.05 -17.96
C MET A 225 40.32 -64.71 -18.84
N ARG A 226 41.19 -63.91 -19.47
CA ARG A 226 42.34 -64.42 -20.25
C ARG A 226 43.33 -65.19 -19.38
N TRP A 227 43.67 -64.67 -18.20
CA TRP A 227 44.55 -65.35 -17.24
C TRP A 227 43.95 -66.65 -16.72
N ALA A 228 42.64 -66.67 -16.45
CA ALA A 228 41.93 -67.88 -16.03
C ALA A 228 41.96 -68.97 -17.11
N ALA A 229 41.71 -68.61 -18.37
CA ALA A 229 41.79 -69.53 -19.50
C ALA A 229 43.21 -70.10 -19.69
N LEU A 230 44.24 -69.25 -19.56
CA LEU A 230 45.63 -69.69 -19.66
C LEU A 230 46.03 -70.63 -18.52
N ARG A 231 45.54 -70.35 -17.30
CA ARG A 231 45.77 -71.21 -16.13
C ARG A 231 45.06 -72.56 -16.28
N ALA A 232 43.82 -72.58 -16.78
CA ALA A 232 43.10 -73.82 -17.07
C ALA A 232 43.81 -74.67 -18.13
N ALA A 233 44.35 -74.05 -19.19
CA ALA A 233 45.13 -74.76 -20.21
C ALA A 233 46.45 -75.33 -19.65
N LEU A 234 47.09 -74.61 -18.73
CA LEU A 234 48.27 -75.10 -18.01
C LEU A 234 47.94 -76.26 -17.08
N GLU A 235 46.86 -76.18 -16.30
CA GLU A 235 46.39 -77.27 -15.45
C GLU A 235 46.01 -78.50 -16.29
N GLU A 236 45.37 -78.32 -17.44
CA GLU A 236 45.06 -79.42 -18.36
C GLU A 236 46.34 -80.06 -18.93
N ALA A 237 47.33 -79.26 -19.31
CA ALA A 237 48.62 -79.76 -19.79
C ALA A 237 49.42 -80.47 -18.68
N GLU A 238 49.42 -79.92 -17.46
CA GLU A 238 50.01 -80.53 -16.28
C GLU A 238 49.33 -81.86 -15.97
N LYS A 239 47.99 -81.90 -16.02
CA LYS A 239 47.22 -83.14 -15.85
C LYS A 239 47.53 -84.17 -16.92
N ILE A 240 47.67 -83.79 -18.20
CA ILE A 240 48.10 -84.69 -19.27
C ILE A 240 49.50 -85.24 -19.00
N VAL A 241 50.43 -84.40 -18.54
CA VAL A 241 51.78 -84.83 -18.16
C VAL A 241 51.73 -85.77 -16.96
N GLN A 242 50.91 -85.46 -15.95
CA GLN A 242 50.73 -86.28 -14.74
C GLN A 242 50.04 -87.62 -15.04
N ASP A 243 49.05 -87.63 -15.92
CA ASP A 243 48.36 -88.84 -16.43
C ASP A 243 49.34 -89.70 -17.26
N SER A 244 50.25 -89.08 -18.01
CA SER A 244 51.33 -89.77 -18.73
C SER A 244 52.42 -90.30 -17.78
N LEU A 245 52.67 -89.61 -16.67
CA LEU A 245 53.63 -90.01 -15.65
C LEU A 245 53.08 -91.13 -14.74
N THR A 246 51.78 -91.12 -14.45
CA THR A 246 51.08 -92.16 -13.68
C THR A 246 50.82 -93.43 -14.49
N GLN A 247 50.85 -93.37 -15.84
CA GLN A 247 50.97 -94.58 -16.67
C GLN A 247 52.35 -95.27 -16.58
N LEU A 248 53.36 -94.61 -16.00
CA LEU A 248 54.72 -95.15 -15.83
C LEU A 248 55.05 -95.59 -14.40
N ASP A 249 54.20 -95.31 -13.42
CA ASP A 249 54.43 -95.73 -12.04
C ASP A 249 53.12 -95.90 -11.27
N GLU A 250 52.85 -97.15 -10.88
CA GLU A 250 52.05 -97.51 -9.70
C GLU A 250 52.89 -98.55 -8.92
N PRO A 251 52.97 -98.58 -7.58
CA PRO A 251 52.17 -97.86 -6.56
C PRO A 251 52.96 -97.20 -5.40
N ALA A 252 52.30 -96.29 -4.66
CA ALA A 252 52.06 -96.37 -3.19
C ALA A 252 52.07 -95.02 -2.40
N HIS A 253 50.92 -94.78 -1.76
CA HIS A 253 50.68 -94.24 -0.41
C HIS A 253 51.08 -92.82 0.05
N ILE A 254 49.99 -92.06 0.33
CA ILE A 254 49.68 -91.21 1.50
C ILE A 254 50.62 -90.05 1.85
N SER A 255 50.09 -88.82 1.70
CA SER A 255 50.25 -87.78 2.73
C SER A 255 49.08 -86.80 2.75
N CYS A 256 48.62 -86.51 3.96
CA CYS A 256 47.89 -85.33 4.40
C CYS A 256 48.50 -84.04 3.78
N THR A 257 47.79 -82.93 3.55
CA THR A 257 47.01 -82.15 4.53
C THR A 257 45.98 -81.24 3.85
N SER A 258 44.91 -80.97 4.58
CA SER A 258 43.72 -80.21 4.18
C SER A 258 43.79 -78.71 4.47
N SER A 259 42.96 -77.98 3.70
CA SER A 259 42.23 -76.72 4.00
C SER A 259 43.06 -75.44 4.17
N ALA A 260 42.90 -74.46 3.26
CA ALA A 260 41.86 -73.40 3.30
C ALA A 260 42.00 -72.55 4.58
N GLY A 261 42.32 -71.25 4.54
CA GLY A 261 41.80 -70.21 3.67
C GLY A 261 41.02 -69.25 4.55
N GLN A 262 41.46 -67.99 4.68
CA GLN A 262 40.67 -66.77 4.93
C GLN A 262 41.58 -65.63 5.43
N LYS A 263 41.72 -64.58 4.61
CA LYS A 263 42.11 -63.23 5.05
C LYS A 263 40.85 -62.38 5.18
N GLN A 264 40.44 -62.11 6.41
CA GLN A 264 39.49 -61.05 6.73
C GLN A 264 40.11 -59.68 6.41
N LYS A 265 39.36 -58.83 5.74
CA LYS A 265 39.65 -57.40 5.56
C LYS A 265 38.70 -56.63 6.47
N LEU A 266 39.18 -56.25 7.65
CA LEU A 266 38.51 -55.32 8.55
C LEU A 266 38.63 -53.90 7.98
N ARG A 267 37.50 -53.19 7.85
CA ARG A 267 37.44 -51.72 7.69
C ARG A 267 37.15 -51.09 9.05
N PRO A 268 37.65 -49.87 9.33
CA PRO A 268 37.55 -49.27 10.65
C PRO A 268 36.19 -48.58 10.85
N ARG A 269 35.68 -48.73 12.08
CA ARG A 269 34.64 -47.89 12.69
C ARG A 269 35.18 -46.49 12.92
N GLY A 270 34.40 -45.48 12.54
CA GLY A 270 34.65 -44.09 12.90
C GLY A 270 33.34 -43.28 12.81
N LEU A 271 32.91 -42.75 13.96
CA LEU A 271 31.84 -41.76 14.19
C LEU A 271 30.40 -42.27 13.98
N GLU A 272 29.99 -43.14 14.89
CA GLU A 272 28.63 -43.66 15.08
C GLU A 272 27.95 -42.87 16.22
N LEU A 273 27.69 -41.57 16.01
CA LEU A 273 26.83 -40.76 16.87
C LEU A 273 25.56 -40.39 16.05
N GLN A 274 24.41 -40.83 16.53
CA GLN A 274 23.03 -40.41 16.16
C GLN A 274 22.38 -40.80 14.82
N GLN A 275 22.95 -41.66 13.96
CA GLN A 275 22.22 -42.09 12.75
C GLN A 275 21.12 -43.14 13.00
N GLY A 276 21.18 -43.90 14.11
CA GLY A 276 20.24 -44.99 14.41
C GLY A 276 18.86 -44.56 14.95
N GLU A 277 18.71 -43.31 15.40
CA GLU A 277 17.50 -42.80 16.08
C GLU A 277 16.64 -41.90 15.18
N LEU A 278 17.12 -41.54 14.00
CA LEU A 278 16.45 -40.62 13.07
C LEU A 278 15.05 -41.06 12.67
N GLY A 279 14.84 -42.38 12.53
CA GLY A 279 13.53 -42.95 12.19
C GLY A 279 12.49 -42.83 13.30
N ASP A 280 12.91 -42.88 14.57
CA ASP A 280 12.00 -42.65 15.70
C ASP A 280 11.71 -41.15 15.85
N LEU A 281 12.73 -40.31 15.62
CA LEU A 281 12.62 -38.86 15.73
C LEU A 281 11.66 -38.26 14.69
N VAL A 282 11.68 -38.73 13.44
CA VAL A 282 10.75 -38.23 12.42
C VAL A 282 9.29 -38.58 12.73
N GLU A 283 9.02 -39.81 13.19
CA GLU A 283 7.66 -40.20 13.57
C GLU A 283 7.19 -39.44 14.81
N GLN A 284 8.08 -39.27 15.82
CA GLN A 284 7.81 -38.46 17.00
C GLN A 284 7.49 -37.01 16.63
N GLU A 285 8.28 -36.38 15.75
CA GLU A 285 8.09 -34.98 15.41
C GLU A 285 6.85 -34.75 14.54
N MET A 286 6.55 -35.66 13.61
CA MET A 286 5.29 -35.63 12.86
C MET A 286 4.08 -35.83 13.77
N ALA A 287 4.16 -36.70 14.78
CA ALA A 287 3.12 -36.89 15.78
C ALA A 287 2.94 -35.66 16.68
N ALA A 288 4.05 -35.09 17.17
CA ALA A 288 4.04 -33.87 17.98
C ALA A 288 3.46 -32.68 17.20
N THR A 289 3.78 -32.55 15.92
CA THR A 289 3.25 -31.52 15.03
C THR A 289 1.74 -31.68 14.83
N SER A 290 1.27 -32.92 14.60
CA SER A 290 -0.17 -33.20 14.51
C SER A 290 -0.90 -32.85 15.81
N ALA A 291 -0.33 -33.20 16.96
CA ALA A 291 -0.90 -32.87 18.26
C ALA A 291 -0.91 -31.36 18.52
N ALA A 292 0.13 -30.63 18.12
CA ALA A 292 0.18 -29.17 18.23
C ALA A 292 -0.92 -28.50 17.39
N VAL A 293 -1.16 -28.97 16.16
CA VAL A 293 -2.23 -28.45 15.29
C VAL A 293 -3.62 -28.78 15.83
N GLU A 294 -3.82 -29.97 16.41
CA GLU A 294 -5.09 -30.34 17.05
C GLU A 294 -5.36 -29.51 18.32
N SER A 295 -4.33 -29.30 19.14
CA SER A 295 -4.39 -28.41 20.31
C SER A 295 -4.70 -26.97 19.90
N ALA A 296 -4.07 -26.49 18.82
CA ALA A 296 -4.33 -25.19 18.23
C ALA A 296 -5.80 -25.05 17.78
N ALA A 297 -6.32 -26.03 17.05
CA ALA A 297 -7.72 -26.05 16.62
C ALA A 297 -8.70 -26.03 17.81
N ALA A 298 -8.45 -26.86 18.83
CA ALA A 298 -9.29 -26.92 20.02
C ALA A 298 -9.28 -25.59 20.80
N ARG A 299 -8.12 -24.94 20.89
CA ARG A 299 -8.01 -23.62 21.53
C ARG A 299 -8.74 -22.53 20.74
N ILE A 300 -8.75 -22.58 19.41
CA ILE A 300 -9.55 -21.67 18.58
C ILE A 300 -11.06 -21.87 18.82
N GLU A 301 -11.53 -23.12 18.89
CA GLU A 301 -12.93 -23.42 19.21
C GLU A 301 -13.32 -22.93 20.61
N GLU A 302 -12.44 -23.07 21.60
CA GLU A 302 -12.63 -22.52 22.94
C GLU A 302 -12.74 -20.98 22.90
N MET A 303 -11.86 -20.31 22.14
CA MET A 303 -11.92 -18.86 21.94
C MET A 303 -13.22 -18.42 21.27
N LEU A 304 -13.72 -19.19 20.31
CA LEU A 304 -14.97 -18.90 19.60
C LEU A 304 -16.17 -18.97 20.55
N ASN A 305 -16.21 -19.99 21.41
CA ASN A 305 -17.24 -20.11 22.45
C ASN A 305 -17.15 -18.99 23.51
N LYS A 306 -15.93 -18.58 23.89
CA LYS A 306 -15.71 -17.46 24.82
C LYS A 306 -16.10 -16.12 24.20
N SER A 307 -15.73 -15.86 22.96
CA SER A 307 -16.06 -14.62 22.25
C SER A 307 -17.57 -14.44 22.12
N ARG A 308 -18.32 -15.52 21.83
CA ARG A 308 -19.80 -15.52 21.84
C ARG A 308 -20.44 -15.11 23.17
N ALA A 309 -19.78 -15.40 24.28
CA ALA A 309 -20.30 -15.09 25.61
C ALA A 309 -19.91 -13.68 26.09
N VAL A 310 -18.81 -13.12 25.59
CA VAL A 310 -18.18 -11.91 26.11
C VAL A 310 -18.33 -10.71 25.16
N ASP A 311 -18.21 -10.93 23.85
CA ASP A 311 -18.28 -9.87 22.86
C ASP A 311 -19.72 -9.63 22.40
N THR A 312 -20.04 -8.40 22.02
CA THR A 312 -21.39 -8.01 21.53
C THR A 312 -21.29 -7.13 20.28
N GLY A 313 -22.33 -7.16 19.44
CA GLY A 313 -22.44 -6.31 18.26
C GLY A 313 -21.42 -6.64 17.17
N VAL A 314 -20.95 -5.62 16.45
CA VAL A 314 -20.03 -5.77 15.30
C VAL A 314 -18.73 -6.49 15.68
N LYS A 315 -18.20 -6.23 16.89
CA LYS A 315 -16.98 -6.90 17.38
C LYS A 315 -17.15 -8.42 17.48
N MET A 316 -18.31 -8.89 17.93
CA MET A 316 -18.61 -10.33 18.02
C MET A 316 -18.64 -10.96 16.63
N GLU A 317 -19.36 -10.36 15.67
CA GLU A 317 -19.45 -10.88 14.31
C GLU A 317 -18.09 -10.96 13.60
N VAL A 318 -17.25 -9.94 13.81
CA VAL A 318 -15.88 -9.91 13.29
C VAL A 318 -15.02 -11.00 13.93
N ASN A 319 -15.04 -11.11 15.26
CA ASN A 319 -14.26 -12.11 15.99
C ASN A 319 -14.66 -13.54 15.61
N GLU A 320 -15.95 -13.83 15.47
CA GLU A 320 -16.44 -15.14 15.02
C GLU A 320 -15.95 -15.48 13.61
N ARG A 321 -16.02 -14.54 12.67
CA ARG A 321 -15.59 -14.76 11.28
C ARG A 321 -14.08 -15.04 11.22
N ILE A 322 -13.28 -14.27 11.96
CA ILE A 322 -11.83 -14.47 12.03
C ILE A 322 -11.53 -15.86 12.63
N LEU A 323 -12.10 -16.19 13.78
CA LEU A 323 -11.85 -17.47 14.44
C LEU A 323 -12.31 -18.66 13.59
N ALA A 324 -13.47 -18.56 12.91
CA ALA A 324 -13.94 -19.59 11.99
C ALA A 324 -12.94 -19.82 10.84
N SER A 325 -12.42 -18.75 10.23
CA SER A 325 -11.39 -18.87 9.19
C SER A 325 -10.08 -19.47 9.71
N CYS A 326 -9.68 -19.17 10.95
CA CYS A 326 -8.52 -19.78 11.59
C CYS A 326 -8.74 -21.29 11.85
N THR A 327 -9.94 -21.70 12.26
CA THR A 327 -10.31 -23.12 12.40
C THR A 327 -10.24 -23.86 11.07
N GLU A 328 -10.76 -23.27 9.99
CA GLU A 328 -10.66 -23.84 8.64
C GLU A 328 -9.20 -24.03 8.22
N LEU A 329 -8.33 -23.06 8.49
CA LEU A 329 -6.90 -23.17 8.22
C LEU A 329 -6.25 -24.30 9.02
N MET A 330 -6.50 -24.41 10.33
CA MET A 330 -5.96 -25.51 11.14
C MET A 330 -6.43 -26.88 10.65
N GLN A 331 -7.70 -26.99 10.23
CA GLN A 331 -8.23 -28.23 9.68
C GLN A 331 -7.58 -28.59 8.33
N ALA A 332 -7.34 -27.60 7.46
CA ALA A 332 -6.61 -27.81 6.21
C ALA A 332 -5.16 -28.28 6.46
N ILE A 333 -4.50 -27.69 7.46
CA ILE A 333 -3.13 -28.07 7.86
C ILE A 333 -3.09 -29.49 8.43
N LYS A 334 -4.08 -29.86 9.25
CA LYS A 334 -4.22 -31.24 9.75
C LYS A 334 -4.32 -32.24 8.59
N VAL A 335 -5.15 -31.96 7.59
CA VAL A 335 -5.27 -32.81 6.39
C VAL A 335 -3.94 -32.91 5.63
N LEU A 336 -3.19 -31.80 5.54
CA LEU A 336 -1.88 -31.77 4.90
C LEU A 336 -0.84 -32.63 5.64
N ILE A 337 -0.78 -32.52 6.97
CA ILE A 337 0.14 -33.32 7.80
C ILE A 337 -0.15 -34.81 7.63
N LEU A 338 -1.44 -35.20 7.68
CA LEU A 338 -1.83 -36.60 7.46
C LEU A 338 -1.47 -37.08 6.06
N ALA A 339 -1.72 -36.28 5.02
CA ALA A 339 -1.31 -36.62 3.65
C ALA A 339 0.22 -36.71 3.49
N SER A 340 0.98 -35.88 4.22
CA SER A 340 2.44 -35.96 4.26
C SER A 340 2.91 -37.25 4.93
N LYS A 341 2.32 -37.63 6.07
CA LYS A 341 2.61 -38.92 6.74
C LYS A 341 2.31 -40.12 5.86
N ASP A 342 1.17 -40.10 5.17
CA ASP A 342 0.78 -41.17 4.24
C ASP A 342 1.77 -41.29 3.07
N LEU A 343 2.20 -40.16 2.49
CA LEU A 343 3.21 -40.15 1.45
C LEU A 343 4.57 -40.65 1.95
N GLN A 344 5.00 -40.25 3.14
CA GLN A 344 6.25 -40.73 3.75
C GLN A 344 6.21 -42.25 3.95
N ARG A 345 5.09 -42.79 4.45
CA ARG A 345 4.91 -44.24 4.62
C ARG A 345 5.03 -44.99 3.30
N ASP A 346 4.38 -44.51 2.24
CA ASP A 346 4.48 -45.10 0.89
C ASP A 346 5.92 -45.11 0.37
N ILE A 347 6.64 -43.98 0.51
CA ILE A 347 8.03 -43.85 0.09
C ILE A 347 8.89 -44.90 0.80
N VAL A 348 8.75 -45.02 2.12
CA VAL A 348 9.51 -45.97 2.93
C VAL A 348 9.16 -47.41 2.55
N GLU A 349 7.87 -47.73 2.39
CA GLU A 349 7.41 -49.06 2.03
C GLU A 349 7.91 -49.50 0.65
N SER A 350 7.86 -48.61 -0.35
CA SER A 350 8.39 -48.87 -1.69
C SER A 350 9.92 -48.91 -1.76
N GLY A 351 10.60 -48.12 -0.90
CA GLY A 351 12.03 -47.83 -1.02
C GLY A 351 12.94 -48.64 -0.11
N ARG A 352 12.41 -49.26 0.96
CA ARG A 352 13.23 -49.97 1.95
C ARG A 352 13.72 -51.34 1.50
N GLY A 353 13.02 -52.00 0.57
CA GLY A 353 13.32 -53.39 0.19
C GLY A 353 13.33 -54.31 1.41
N ALA A 354 14.45 -55.02 1.65
CA ALA A 354 14.63 -55.87 2.83
C ALA A 354 15.05 -55.12 4.10
N ALA A 355 15.34 -53.81 4.03
CA ALA A 355 15.77 -53.01 5.18
C ALA A 355 14.58 -52.67 6.11
N SER A 356 14.91 -52.41 7.38
CA SER A 356 13.94 -51.89 8.34
C SER A 356 13.57 -50.42 8.04
N ILE A 357 12.44 -49.95 8.57
CA ILE A 357 12.01 -48.55 8.46
C ILE A 357 13.07 -47.61 9.03
N LYS A 358 13.64 -47.96 10.19
CA LYS A 358 14.69 -47.18 10.85
C LYS A 358 15.94 -47.08 10.00
N GLU A 359 16.37 -48.20 9.40
CA GLU A 359 17.51 -48.21 8.49
C GLU A 359 17.27 -47.37 7.23
N PHE A 360 16.03 -47.34 6.71
CA PHE A 360 15.70 -46.51 5.55
C PHE A 360 15.86 -45.02 5.85
N TYR A 361 15.33 -44.55 6.98
CA TYR A 361 15.48 -43.15 7.41
C TYR A 361 16.93 -42.81 7.76
N ALA A 362 17.68 -43.72 8.38
CA ALA A 362 19.10 -43.54 8.65
C ALA A 362 19.93 -43.41 7.35
N LYS A 363 19.67 -44.27 6.35
CA LYS A 363 20.33 -44.21 5.03
C LYS A 363 19.97 -42.96 4.23
N ASN A 364 18.80 -42.37 4.49
CA ASN A 364 18.33 -41.14 3.85
C ASN A 364 18.36 -39.96 4.82
N SER A 365 19.41 -39.83 5.64
CA SER A 365 19.49 -38.88 6.75
C SER A 365 19.11 -37.44 6.40
N ARG A 366 19.67 -36.87 5.32
CA ARG A 366 19.36 -35.48 4.87
C ARG A 366 17.87 -35.27 4.56
N TRP A 367 17.22 -36.28 4.00
CA TRP A 367 15.78 -36.20 3.72
C TRP A 367 14.97 -36.26 5.02
N THR A 368 15.35 -37.16 5.93
CA THR A 368 14.74 -37.29 7.26
C THR A 368 14.89 -36.02 8.09
N GLU A 369 16.07 -35.39 8.10
CA GLU A 369 16.33 -34.13 8.79
C GLU A 369 15.49 -32.97 8.21
N GLY A 370 15.39 -32.90 6.87
CA GLY A 370 14.53 -31.92 6.20
C GLY A 370 13.05 -32.07 6.57
N LEU A 371 12.56 -33.32 6.70
CA LEU A 371 11.20 -33.61 7.17
C LEU A 371 10.98 -33.16 8.61
N ILE A 372 11.91 -33.50 9.52
CA ILE A 372 11.84 -33.13 10.93
C ILE A 372 11.81 -31.60 11.09
N SER A 373 12.74 -30.91 10.42
CA SER A 373 12.84 -29.44 10.47
C SER A 373 11.56 -28.77 9.95
N ALA A 374 11.08 -29.19 8.77
CA ALA A 374 9.86 -28.63 8.20
C ALA A 374 8.61 -28.93 9.04
N SER A 375 8.50 -30.13 9.60
CA SER A 375 7.39 -30.50 10.51
C SER A 375 7.40 -29.63 11.76
N LYS A 376 8.57 -29.45 12.38
CA LYS A 376 8.73 -28.62 13.58
C LYS A 376 8.35 -27.15 13.33
N ALA A 377 8.73 -26.61 12.17
CA ALA A 377 8.33 -25.25 11.77
C ALA A 377 6.80 -25.10 11.66
N VAL A 378 6.10 -26.10 11.10
CA VAL A 378 4.63 -26.11 11.04
C VAL A 378 4.00 -26.14 12.43
N GLY A 379 4.51 -26.96 13.35
CA GLY A 379 4.01 -27.04 14.73
C GLY A 379 4.19 -25.73 15.51
N TRP A 380 5.35 -25.09 15.36
CA TRP A 380 5.61 -23.77 15.93
C TRP A 380 4.69 -22.70 15.33
N GLY A 381 4.56 -22.67 14.00
CA GLY A 381 3.67 -21.74 13.30
C GLY A 381 2.20 -21.86 13.75
N ALA A 382 1.72 -23.08 14.01
CA ALA A 382 0.37 -23.31 14.54
C ALA A 382 0.16 -22.70 15.92
N THR A 383 1.16 -22.84 16.81
CA THR A 383 1.11 -22.27 18.16
C THR A 383 1.09 -20.74 18.11
N VAL A 384 2.01 -20.15 17.34
CA VAL A 384 2.14 -18.69 17.20
C VAL A 384 0.89 -18.07 16.57
N MET A 385 0.31 -18.72 15.57
CA MET A 385 -0.93 -18.23 14.93
C MET A 385 -2.11 -18.19 15.92
N VAL A 386 -2.24 -19.20 16.79
CA VAL A 386 -3.30 -19.22 17.80
C VAL A 386 -3.09 -18.16 18.87
N ASP A 387 -1.86 -17.93 19.30
CA ASP A 387 -1.55 -16.85 20.25
C ASP A 387 -1.85 -15.47 19.63
N ALA A 388 -1.53 -15.26 18.36
CA ALA A 388 -1.89 -14.03 17.65
C ALA A 388 -3.41 -13.85 17.52
N ALA A 389 -4.14 -14.92 17.19
CA ALA A 389 -5.60 -14.90 17.11
C ALA A 389 -6.25 -14.58 18.47
N ASP A 390 -5.73 -15.16 19.56
CA ASP A 390 -6.18 -14.88 20.94
C ASP A 390 -6.01 -13.40 21.30
N LEU A 391 -4.83 -12.84 21.01
CA LEU A 391 -4.56 -11.43 21.25
C LEU A 391 -5.47 -10.51 20.45
N VAL A 392 -5.73 -10.82 19.17
CA VAL A 392 -6.65 -10.05 18.31
C VAL A 392 -8.07 -10.07 18.87
N VAL A 393 -8.59 -11.24 19.25
CA VAL A 393 -9.94 -11.38 19.83
C VAL A 393 -10.08 -10.63 21.15
N GLN A 394 -9.04 -10.64 21.98
CA GLN A 394 -8.97 -9.86 23.21
C GLN A 394 -8.85 -8.34 22.97
N GLY A 395 -8.62 -7.88 21.74
CA GLY A 395 -8.40 -6.48 21.41
C GLY A 395 -7.03 -5.94 21.86
N LYS A 396 -6.08 -6.82 22.21
CA LYS A 396 -4.71 -6.47 22.62
C LYS A 396 -3.69 -6.70 21.51
N GLY A 397 -4.05 -7.51 20.52
CA GLY A 397 -3.21 -7.89 19.38
C GLY A 397 -3.47 -7.03 18.15
N LYS A 398 -2.55 -7.11 17.20
CA LYS A 398 -2.66 -6.42 15.91
C LYS A 398 -3.21 -7.36 14.85
N PHE A 399 -4.14 -6.89 14.02
CA PHE A 399 -4.66 -7.67 12.89
C PHE A 399 -3.54 -8.02 11.90
N GLU A 400 -2.55 -7.16 11.74
CA GLU A 400 -1.37 -7.39 10.91
C GLU A 400 -0.54 -8.58 11.37
N GLU A 401 -0.40 -8.77 12.69
CA GLU A 401 0.34 -9.89 13.26
C GLU A 401 -0.33 -11.21 12.89
N LEU A 402 -1.65 -11.30 13.02
CA LEU A 402 -2.42 -12.47 12.61
C LEU A 402 -2.28 -12.77 11.11
N MET A 403 -2.27 -11.73 10.26
CA MET A 403 -2.04 -11.90 8.82
C MET A 403 -0.64 -12.45 8.52
N VAL A 404 0.40 -11.94 9.19
CA VAL A 404 1.79 -12.41 9.03
C VAL A 404 1.91 -13.86 9.49
N CYS A 405 1.41 -14.21 10.69
CA CYS A 405 1.43 -15.59 11.19
C CYS A 405 0.72 -16.56 10.22
N SER A 406 -0.39 -16.13 9.60
CA SER A 406 -1.12 -16.92 8.61
C SER A 406 -0.32 -17.18 7.34
N HIS A 407 0.51 -16.22 6.91
CA HIS A 407 1.43 -16.41 5.78
C HIS A 407 2.62 -17.28 6.13
N GLU A 408 3.21 -17.10 7.31
CA GLU A 408 4.36 -17.89 7.78
C GLU A 408 4.01 -19.38 7.91
N ILE A 409 2.86 -19.72 8.51
CA ILE A 409 2.42 -21.12 8.62
C ILE A 409 2.14 -21.76 7.24
N ALA A 410 1.63 -20.97 6.27
CA ALA A 410 1.46 -21.42 4.90
C ALA A 410 2.81 -21.69 4.21
N ALA A 411 3.82 -20.86 4.48
CA ALA A 411 5.18 -21.08 3.99
C ALA A 411 5.81 -22.33 4.61
N SER A 412 5.69 -22.53 5.93
CA SER A 412 6.20 -23.73 6.61
C SER A 412 5.53 -25.01 6.11
N THR A 413 4.22 -24.98 5.83
CA THR A 413 3.53 -26.15 5.25
C THR A 413 3.94 -26.41 3.80
N ALA A 414 4.23 -25.38 3.01
CA ALA A 414 4.81 -25.53 1.68
C ALA A 414 6.22 -26.15 1.74
N GLN A 415 7.04 -25.77 2.71
CA GLN A 415 8.34 -26.40 2.97
C GLN A 415 8.18 -27.89 3.32
N LEU A 416 7.20 -28.25 4.15
CA LEU A 416 6.91 -29.65 4.48
C LEU A 416 6.50 -30.46 3.24
N VAL A 417 5.70 -29.87 2.35
CA VAL A 417 5.32 -30.48 1.06
C VAL A 417 6.55 -30.70 0.18
N ALA A 418 7.41 -29.69 0.08
CA ALA A 418 8.65 -29.78 -0.69
C ALA A 418 9.56 -30.90 -0.16
N ALA A 419 9.79 -30.94 1.17
CA ALA A 419 10.56 -31.98 1.83
C ALA A 419 9.97 -33.39 1.62
N SER A 420 8.64 -33.53 1.72
CA SER A 420 7.93 -34.81 1.51
C SER A 420 8.04 -35.31 0.06
N LYS A 421 8.07 -34.40 -0.92
CA LYS A 421 8.11 -34.71 -2.35
C LYS A 421 9.48 -35.21 -2.85
N VAL A 422 10.59 -34.91 -2.15
CA VAL A 422 11.96 -35.18 -2.65
C VAL A 422 12.18 -36.65 -3.05
N LYS A 423 11.56 -37.58 -2.32
CA LYS A 423 11.71 -39.03 -2.52
C LYS A 423 10.46 -39.72 -3.06
N SER A 424 9.39 -38.97 -3.37
CA SER A 424 8.14 -39.52 -3.89
C SER A 424 8.21 -39.78 -5.39
N ASP A 425 7.51 -40.83 -5.85
CA ASP A 425 7.20 -40.99 -7.27
C ASP A 425 6.24 -39.89 -7.75
N LYS A 426 6.45 -39.41 -8.99
CA LYS A 426 5.64 -38.37 -9.62
C LYS A 426 4.19 -38.79 -9.81
N ASP A 427 3.97 -40.09 -10.02
CA ASP A 427 2.65 -40.67 -10.26
C ASP A 427 1.99 -41.22 -8.97
N SER A 428 2.57 -40.92 -7.80
CA SER A 428 2.00 -41.36 -6.51
C SER A 428 0.64 -40.68 -6.25
N PRO A 429 -0.42 -41.46 -5.94
CA PRO A 429 -1.72 -40.90 -5.57
C PRO A 429 -1.64 -40.08 -4.27
N ASN A 430 -0.76 -40.47 -3.35
CA ASN A 430 -0.54 -39.74 -2.09
C ASN A 430 0.20 -38.41 -2.32
N LEU A 431 1.05 -38.31 -3.35
CA LEU A 431 1.63 -37.03 -3.76
C LEU A 431 0.55 -36.08 -4.31
N ALA A 432 -0.37 -36.59 -5.14
CA ALA A 432 -1.48 -35.79 -5.65
C ALA A 432 -2.39 -35.29 -4.51
N ARG A 433 -2.69 -36.16 -3.54
CA ARG A 433 -3.45 -35.80 -2.33
C ARG A 433 -2.75 -34.73 -1.49
N LEU A 434 -1.43 -34.87 -1.30
CA LEU A 434 -0.63 -33.87 -0.58
C LEU A 434 -0.63 -32.51 -1.28
N GLN A 435 -0.50 -32.49 -2.61
CA GLN A 435 -0.59 -31.25 -3.40
C GLN A 435 -1.98 -30.60 -3.32
N GLN A 436 -3.05 -31.40 -3.31
CA GLN A 436 -4.41 -30.89 -3.10
C GLN A 436 -4.57 -30.29 -1.71
N ALA A 437 -4.06 -30.96 -0.67
CA ALA A 437 -4.08 -30.44 0.69
C ALA A 437 -3.30 -29.12 0.82
N SER A 438 -2.14 -29.01 0.15
CA SER A 438 -1.36 -27.76 0.07
C SER A 438 -2.15 -26.60 -0.52
N ARG A 439 -2.89 -26.82 -1.61
CA ARG A 439 -3.78 -25.79 -2.19
C ARG A 439 -4.90 -25.40 -1.22
N GLY A 440 -5.45 -26.37 -0.49
CA GLY A 440 -6.44 -26.14 0.56
C GLY A 440 -5.91 -25.21 1.66
N VAL A 441 -4.67 -25.43 2.11
CA VAL A 441 -4.00 -24.54 3.06
C VAL A 441 -3.85 -23.13 2.49
N THR A 442 -3.36 -22.98 1.25
CA THR A 442 -3.24 -21.65 0.62
C THR A 442 -4.58 -20.92 0.53
N GLN A 443 -5.66 -21.63 0.19
CA GLN A 443 -7.00 -21.05 0.13
C GLN A 443 -7.50 -20.63 1.51
N ALA A 444 -7.33 -21.47 2.53
CA ALA A 444 -7.73 -21.14 3.90
C ALA A 444 -6.92 -19.96 4.47
N THR A 445 -5.62 -19.89 4.18
CA THR A 445 -4.78 -18.72 4.52
C THR A 445 -5.31 -17.43 3.89
N ALA A 446 -5.69 -17.47 2.61
CA ALA A 446 -6.31 -16.32 1.96
C ALA A 446 -7.64 -15.93 2.63
N GLY A 447 -8.43 -16.93 3.05
CA GLY A 447 -9.66 -16.72 3.83
C GLY A 447 -9.42 -16.02 5.17
N VAL A 448 -8.37 -16.40 5.91
CA VAL A 448 -7.98 -15.73 7.16
C VAL A 448 -7.57 -14.28 6.91
N VAL A 449 -6.71 -14.04 5.92
CA VAL A 449 -6.25 -12.68 5.59
C VAL A 449 -7.42 -11.80 5.15
N ALA A 450 -8.34 -12.31 4.33
CA ALA A 450 -9.52 -11.59 3.91
C ALA A 450 -10.45 -11.27 5.09
N SER A 451 -10.72 -12.25 5.96
CA SER A 451 -11.57 -12.07 7.15
C SER A 451 -10.95 -11.08 8.15
N THR A 452 -9.63 -11.15 8.33
CA THR A 452 -8.85 -10.27 9.20
C THR A 452 -8.85 -8.83 8.67
N LYS A 453 -8.64 -8.63 7.37
CA LYS A 453 -8.69 -7.30 6.74
C LYS A 453 -10.08 -6.69 6.78
N SER A 454 -11.11 -7.48 6.47
CA SER A 454 -12.50 -7.04 6.57
C SER A 454 -12.88 -6.71 8.01
N GLY A 455 -12.42 -7.52 8.97
CA GLY A 455 -12.65 -7.32 10.38
C GLY A 455 -12.02 -6.04 10.91
N LYS A 456 -10.76 -5.79 10.53
CA LYS A 456 -10.04 -4.54 10.82
C LYS A 456 -10.84 -3.32 10.34
N SER A 457 -11.27 -3.32 9.07
CA SER A 457 -12.02 -2.19 8.49
C SER A 457 -13.34 -1.94 9.21
N GLN A 458 -14.11 -2.99 9.56
CA GLN A 458 -15.40 -2.85 10.24
C GLN A 458 -15.27 -2.32 11.67
N ILE A 459 -14.17 -2.65 12.35
CA ILE A 459 -13.89 -2.14 13.70
C ILE A 459 -13.39 -0.69 13.64
N GLU A 460 -12.53 -0.35 12.67
CA GLU A 460 -11.97 1.00 12.50
C GLU A 460 -12.98 2.00 11.90
N GLU A 461 -13.88 1.58 11.01
CA GLU A 461 -14.96 2.44 10.46
C GLU A 461 -15.99 2.87 11.52
N THR A 462 -15.96 2.28 12.72
CA THR A 462 -16.81 2.74 13.83
C THR A 462 -16.24 4.02 14.48
N ASP A 463 -14.96 4.35 14.22
CA ASP A 463 -14.24 5.49 14.81
C ASP A 463 -14.17 6.68 13.82
N THR A 464 -15.26 6.93 13.08
CA THR A 464 -15.32 8.00 12.07
C THR A 464 -15.10 9.38 12.69
N MET A 465 -14.17 10.14 12.11
CA MET A 465 -13.85 11.50 12.53
C MET A 465 -15.08 12.42 12.38
N ASP A 466 -15.61 12.89 13.51
CA ASP A 466 -16.71 13.85 13.54
C ASP A 466 -16.17 15.28 13.51
N PHE A 467 -16.27 15.93 12.35
CA PHE A 467 -15.85 17.31 12.14
C PHE A 467 -16.95 18.35 12.43
N SER A 468 -18.15 17.90 12.81
CA SER A 468 -19.35 18.76 12.87
C SER A 468 -19.31 19.86 13.93
N SER A 469 -18.41 19.74 14.92
CA SER A 469 -18.26 20.69 16.04
C SER A 469 -16.97 21.52 16.00
N MET A 470 -16.15 21.40 14.95
CA MET A 470 -14.84 22.04 14.88
C MET A 470 -14.85 23.36 14.08
N THR A 471 -14.13 24.35 14.58
CA THR A 471 -13.88 25.62 13.88
C THR A 471 -12.77 25.47 12.82
N LEU A 472 -12.75 26.35 11.81
CA LEU A 472 -11.74 26.34 10.74
C LEU A 472 -10.29 26.30 11.26
N THR A 473 -9.99 27.06 12.32
CA THR A 473 -8.65 27.08 12.93
C THR A 473 -8.29 25.75 13.60
N GLN A 474 -9.27 25.09 14.23
CA GLN A 474 -9.07 23.77 14.84
C GLN A 474 -8.86 22.70 13.77
N ILE A 475 -9.60 22.76 12.67
CA ILE A 475 -9.42 21.87 11.52
C ILE A 475 -8.01 22.05 10.94
N LYS A 476 -7.59 23.30 10.68
CA LYS A 476 -6.25 23.58 10.13
C LYS A 476 -5.11 23.15 11.05
N ARG A 477 -5.30 23.25 12.38
CA ARG A 477 -4.35 22.72 13.36
C ARG A 477 -4.29 21.18 13.30
N GLN A 478 -5.44 20.52 13.30
CA GLN A 478 -5.51 19.06 13.22
C GLN A 478 -4.98 18.51 11.89
N GLU A 479 -5.16 19.26 10.79
CA GLU A 479 -4.56 18.98 9.50
C GLU A 479 -3.03 19.02 9.58
N MET A 480 -2.45 20.10 10.12
CA MET A 480 -1.00 20.19 10.32
C MET A 480 -0.48 19.08 11.25
N ASP A 481 -1.16 18.79 12.35
CA ASP A 481 -0.81 17.70 13.27
C ASP A 481 -0.87 16.33 12.56
N SER A 482 -1.85 16.13 11.67
CA SER A 482 -1.98 14.92 10.85
C SER A 482 -0.88 14.83 9.79
N GLN A 483 -0.49 15.94 9.15
CA GLN A 483 0.63 15.99 8.21
C GLN A 483 1.96 15.63 8.89
N VAL A 484 2.21 16.16 10.09
CA VAL A 484 3.38 15.77 10.90
C VAL A 484 3.33 14.26 11.19
N ARG A 485 2.16 13.75 11.56
CA ARG A 485 1.99 12.32 11.84
C ARG A 485 2.25 11.44 10.61
N VAL A 486 1.86 11.88 9.42
CA VAL A 486 2.18 11.19 8.15
C VAL A 486 3.69 11.09 7.96
N LEU A 487 4.43 12.20 8.07
CA LEU A 487 5.89 12.21 7.92
C LEU A 487 6.60 11.31 8.95
N GLU A 488 6.13 11.32 10.20
CA GLU A 488 6.64 10.41 11.24
C GLU A 488 6.42 8.94 10.88
N LEU A 489 5.21 8.60 10.40
CA LEU A 489 4.86 7.24 10.00
C LEU A 489 5.63 6.77 8.78
N GLU A 490 5.87 7.63 7.79
CA GLU A 490 6.71 7.33 6.63
C GLU A 490 8.16 7.03 7.04
N THR A 491 8.71 7.84 7.95
CA THR A 491 10.05 7.61 8.51
C THR A 491 10.13 6.28 9.27
N TRP A 492 9.12 5.97 10.08
CA TRP A 492 9.03 4.69 10.80
C TRP A 492 8.85 3.50 9.86
N LEU A 493 8.01 3.64 8.83
CA LEU A 493 7.80 2.61 7.82
C LEU A 493 9.12 2.27 7.11
N GLN A 494 9.90 3.29 6.75
CA GLN A 494 11.20 3.09 6.11
C GLN A 494 12.17 2.32 7.02
N LYS A 495 12.27 2.71 8.30
CA LYS A 495 13.10 2.01 9.29
C LYS A 495 12.68 0.56 9.49
N GLU A 496 11.38 0.28 9.55
CA GLU A 496 10.88 -1.08 9.74
C GLU A 496 11.12 -1.94 8.48
N ARG A 497 11.05 -1.36 7.29
CA ARG A 497 11.43 -2.04 6.03
C ARG A 497 12.90 -2.43 6.00
N GLU A 498 13.78 -1.52 6.41
CA GLU A 498 15.22 -1.79 6.54
C GLU A 498 15.47 -2.93 7.53
N ARG A 499 14.89 -2.85 8.72
CA ARG A 499 14.97 -3.89 9.75
C ARG A 499 14.45 -5.24 9.27
N LEU A 500 13.31 -5.26 8.56
CA LEU A 500 12.76 -6.48 7.97
C LEU A 500 13.72 -7.07 6.92
N GLY A 501 14.36 -6.23 6.12
CA GLY A 501 15.41 -6.63 5.18
C GLY A 501 16.60 -7.29 5.88
N GLU A 502 17.08 -6.69 6.97
CA GLU A 502 18.17 -7.24 7.80
C GLU A 502 17.80 -8.60 8.41
N LEU A 503 16.59 -8.72 8.97
CA LEU A 503 16.10 -9.98 9.54
C LEU A 503 16.01 -11.08 8.48
N ARG A 504 15.50 -10.76 7.29
CA ARG A 504 15.46 -11.70 6.16
C ARG A 504 16.86 -12.13 5.74
N LYS A 505 17.82 -11.20 5.65
CA LYS A 505 19.22 -11.51 5.37
C LYS A 505 19.81 -12.48 6.41
N LYS A 506 19.57 -12.22 7.70
CA LYS A 506 20.00 -13.10 8.79
C LYS A 506 19.35 -14.48 8.71
N HIS A 507 18.06 -14.55 8.36
CA HIS A 507 17.37 -15.82 8.15
C HIS A 507 18.04 -16.64 7.03
N TYR A 508 18.41 -16.01 5.91
CA TYR A 508 19.13 -16.69 4.82
C TYR A 508 20.54 -17.14 5.22
N GLU A 509 21.29 -16.32 5.95
CA GLU A 509 22.63 -16.68 6.47
C GLU A 509 22.54 -17.94 7.35
N LEU A 510 21.59 -17.96 8.30
CA LEU A 510 21.41 -19.09 9.21
C LEU A 510 20.86 -20.33 8.51
N ALA A 511 19.95 -20.15 7.54
CA ALA A 511 19.44 -21.26 6.72
C ALA A 511 20.54 -21.91 5.87
N GLY A 512 21.45 -21.12 5.28
CA GLY A 512 22.59 -21.62 4.52
C GLY A 512 23.59 -22.42 5.37
N VAL A 513 23.86 -21.97 6.60
CA VAL A 513 24.73 -22.69 7.56
C VAL A 513 24.08 -24.02 7.99
N ALA A 514 22.77 -24.04 8.22
CA ALA A 514 22.04 -25.27 8.59
C ALA A 514 21.98 -26.33 7.46
N GLU A 515 22.10 -25.91 6.20
CA GLU A 515 22.15 -26.82 5.03
C GLU A 515 23.56 -27.34 4.70
N GLY A 516 24.58 -26.98 5.49
CA GLY A 516 25.95 -27.48 5.36
C GLY A 516 26.85 -26.68 4.43
N TRP A 517 26.62 -25.37 4.28
CA TRP A 517 27.46 -24.46 3.48
C TRP A 517 28.50 -23.69 4.32
N GLY A 518 29.27 -24.41 5.14
CA GLY A 518 30.46 -23.88 5.84
C GLY A 518 31.12 -25.01 6.61
N GLU A 519 32.30 -25.49 6.22
CA GLU A 519 33.55 -24.97 6.79
C GLU A 519 34.80 -25.06 5.88
N GLU A 520 34.69 -25.31 4.55
CA GLU A 520 35.89 -25.39 3.69
C GLU A 520 36.18 -24.18 2.78
N ASP A 521 35.29 -23.19 2.67
CA ASP A 521 35.49 -22.03 1.77
C ASP A 521 35.35 -20.66 2.45
N GLU A 522 35.82 -20.53 3.70
CA GLU A 522 35.92 -19.21 4.36
C GLU A 522 36.93 -18.25 3.68
N GLY A 523 37.70 -18.73 2.69
CA GLY A 523 38.65 -17.92 1.92
C GLY A 523 38.03 -17.07 0.80
N GLU A 524 36.89 -17.45 0.24
CA GLU A 524 36.32 -16.75 -0.95
C GLU A 524 35.15 -15.81 -0.62
N ALA A 525 34.47 -16.02 0.50
CA ALA A 525 33.35 -15.17 0.92
C ALA A 525 33.78 -13.72 1.25
N PHE A 526 35.03 -13.51 1.66
CA PHE A 526 35.56 -12.17 1.98
C PHE A 526 35.87 -11.33 0.73
N ILE A 527 35.96 -11.94 -0.46
CA ILE A 527 36.25 -11.23 -1.71
C ILE A 527 34.97 -10.68 -2.36
N LEU A 528 33.81 -11.31 -2.14
CA LEU A 528 32.54 -10.89 -2.75
C LEU A 528 31.89 -9.68 -2.07
N LEU A 529 32.23 -9.36 -0.81
CA LEU A 529 31.69 -8.17 -0.13
C LEU A 529 32.42 -6.86 -0.49
N LYS A 530 33.61 -6.92 -1.10
CA LYS A 530 34.39 -5.73 -1.49
C LYS A 530 34.12 -5.21 -2.90
N LEU A 531 33.25 -5.87 -3.67
CA LEU A 531 32.88 -5.46 -5.03
C LEU A 531 31.49 -4.83 -5.13
N SER A 532 30.85 -4.51 -4.00
CA SER A 532 29.50 -3.92 -3.95
C SER A 532 29.41 -2.63 -3.12
N THR A 533 30.52 -1.90 -2.99
CA THR A 533 30.56 -0.44 -2.77
C THR A 533 31.25 0.17 -3.98
#